data_AF-U6KI91-F1
#
_entry.id   AF-U6KI91-F1
#
_cell.length_a   1.000
_cell.length_b   1.000
_cell.length_c   1.000
_cell.angle_alpha   90.00
_cell.angle_beta   90.00
_cell.angle_gamma   90.00
#
_symmetry.space_group_name_H-M   'P 1'
#
loop_
_entity.id
_entity.type
_entity.pdbx_description
1 polymer ?
#
loop_
_entity_poly.entity_id
_entity_poly.type
_entity_poly.pdbx_seq_one_letter_code
_entity_poly.pdbx_strand_id
1 'polypeptide(L)'
;MVSAPDWAVFSSGLLLRCRAEFHRVKTVERAVLQLHALREQLDDADPPACFRLFGLLFHADLLTWWELQREVAVRMMRIGATITAAEKFTELQMWEEAADCLVAADRRADARALLEEQIAARPTPHLLCTLADLEVPENAKRAEDLYKEAWIFG
;
A
#
# COMPACT_ATOMS: atom_id res chain seq x y z
N MET A 1 -40.14 -3.70 -9.44
CA MET A 1 -39.07 -2.71 -9.67
C MET A 1 -37.78 -3.39 -9.31
N VAL A 2 -36.91 -3.65 -10.28
CA VAL A 2 -35.52 -4.05 -9.96
C VAL A 2 -34.94 -2.82 -9.27
N SER A 3 -34.80 -2.89 -7.94
CA SER A 3 -34.06 -1.90 -7.17
C SER A 3 -32.71 -1.70 -7.85
N ALA A 4 -32.21 -0.46 -7.93
CA ALA A 4 -30.86 -0.22 -8.43
C ALA A 4 -29.90 -1.23 -7.76
N PRO A 5 -28.96 -1.85 -8.49
CA PRO A 5 -28.04 -2.81 -7.89
C PRO A 5 -27.36 -2.15 -6.69
N ASP A 6 -27.51 -2.76 -5.51
CA ASP A 6 -26.98 -2.21 -4.27
C ASP A 6 -25.47 -1.99 -4.41
N TRP A 7 -25.02 -0.75 -4.15
CA TRP A 7 -23.64 -0.33 -4.39
C TRP A 7 -22.63 -1.25 -3.69
N ALA A 8 -22.92 -1.65 -2.45
CA ALA A 8 -22.07 -2.57 -1.69
C ALA A 8 -21.87 -3.94 -2.37
N VAL A 9 -22.93 -4.51 -2.96
CA VAL A 9 -22.85 -5.81 -3.65
C VAL A 9 -22.00 -5.70 -4.91
N PHE A 10 -22.18 -4.62 -5.67
CA PHE A 10 -21.39 -4.36 -6.86
C PHE A 10 -19.91 -4.15 -6.52
N SER A 11 -19.62 -3.32 -5.51
CA SER A 11 -18.28 -3.03 -5.01
C SER A 11 -17.55 -4.30 -4.55
N SER A 12 -18.20 -5.15 -3.76
CA SER A 12 -17.61 -6.42 -3.32
C SER A 12 -17.42 -7.41 -4.47
N GLY A 13 -18.35 -7.47 -5.43
CA GLY A 13 -18.19 -8.27 -6.65
C GLY A 13 -17.00 -7.81 -7.50
N LEU A 14 -16.82 -6.49 -7.65
CA LEU A 14 -15.67 -5.91 -8.35
C LEU A 14 -14.36 -6.23 -7.62
N LEU A 15 -14.32 -6.12 -6.29
CA LEU A 15 -13.15 -6.47 -5.48
C LEU A 15 -12.76 -7.95 -5.65
N LEU A 16 -13.72 -8.87 -5.57
CA LEU A 16 -13.49 -10.30 -5.78
C LEU A 16 -12.94 -10.58 -7.18
N ARG A 17 -13.48 -9.91 -8.20
CA ARG A 17 -12.98 -10.00 -9.57
C ARG A 17 -11.54 -9.51 -9.68
N CYS A 18 -11.21 -8.35 -9.11
CA CYS A 18 -9.85 -7.82 -9.10
C CYS A 18 -8.89 -8.83 -8.48
N ARG A 19 -9.26 -9.41 -7.33
CA ARG A 19 -8.49 -10.45 -6.64
C ARG A 19 -8.24 -11.68 -7.49
N ALA A 20 -9.24 -12.16 -8.21
CA ALA A 20 -9.09 -13.27 -9.14
C ALA A 20 -8.18 -12.94 -10.34
N GLU A 21 -8.23 -11.70 -10.84
CA GLU A 21 -7.44 -11.24 -11.99
C GLU A 21 -5.97 -10.94 -11.65
N PHE A 22 -5.62 -10.69 -10.38
CA PHE A 22 -4.23 -10.40 -9.98
C PHE A 22 -3.22 -11.51 -10.27
N HIS A 23 -3.67 -12.76 -10.38
CA HIS A 23 -2.80 -13.89 -10.67
C HIS A 23 -2.43 -14.00 -12.15
N ARG A 24 -3.05 -13.21 -13.03
CA ARG A 24 -2.87 -13.28 -14.48
C ARG A 24 -2.16 -12.04 -14.98
N VAL A 25 -0.96 -12.22 -15.53
CA VAL A 25 -0.10 -11.13 -16.03
C VAL A 25 -0.82 -10.23 -17.05
N LYS A 26 -1.66 -10.81 -17.93
CA LYS A 26 -2.39 -10.03 -18.96
C LYS A 26 -3.52 -9.17 -18.41
N THR A 27 -4.00 -9.43 -17.20
CA THR A 27 -5.15 -8.71 -16.59
C THR A 27 -4.77 -7.95 -15.33
N VAL A 28 -3.56 -8.14 -14.80
CA VAL A 28 -3.13 -7.56 -13.52
C VAL A 28 -3.20 -6.04 -13.55
N GLU A 29 -2.69 -5.38 -14.59
CA GLU A 29 -2.69 -3.91 -14.71
C GLU A 29 -4.12 -3.36 -14.70
N ARG A 30 -5.00 -3.97 -15.50
CA ARG A 30 -6.43 -3.62 -15.52
C ARG A 30 -7.07 -3.78 -14.15
N ALA A 31 -6.81 -4.90 -13.47
CA ALA A 31 -7.37 -5.18 -12.16
C ALA A 31 -6.90 -4.16 -11.11
N VAL A 32 -5.64 -3.70 -11.18
CA VAL A 32 -5.13 -2.64 -10.31
C VAL A 32 -5.83 -1.31 -10.57
N LEU A 33 -6.02 -0.93 -11.83
CA LEU A 33 -6.76 0.29 -12.18
C LEU A 33 -8.23 0.22 -11.74
N GLN A 34 -8.87 -0.95 -11.85
CA GLN A 34 -10.23 -1.17 -11.36
C GLN A 34 -10.31 -1.06 -9.83
N LEU A 35 -9.31 -1.59 -9.11
CA LEU A 35 -9.23 -1.45 -7.66
C LEU A 35 -9.03 0.01 -7.24
N HIS A 36 -8.19 0.77 -7.96
CA HIS A 36 -8.00 2.20 -7.72
C HIS A 36 -9.30 2.98 -7.92
N ALA A 37 -10.00 2.72 -9.03
CA ALA A 37 -11.30 3.34 -9.31
C ALA A 37 -12.33 3.01 -8.23
N LEU A 38 -12.34 1.77 -7.71
CA LEU A 38 -13.20 1.41 -6.58
C LEU A 38 -12.88 2.23 -5.32
N ARG A 39 -11.60 2.46 -5.02
CA ARG A 39 -11.18 3.33 -3.92
C ARG A 39 -11.64 4.78 -4.12
N GLU A 40 -11.53 5.32 -5.33
CA GLU A 40 -11.99 6.68 -5.62
C GLU A 40 -13.50 6.83 -5.46
N GLN A 41 -14.27 5.80 -5.85
CA GLN A 41 -15.73 5.76 -5.60
C GLN A 41 -16.09 5.75 -4.12
N LEU A 42 -15.17 5.36 -3.22
CA LEU A 42 -15.37 5.51 -1.78
C LEU A 42 -15.24 6.97 -1.32
N ASP A 43 -14.52 7.81 -2.05
CA ASP A 43 -14.35 9.24 -1.74
C ASP A 43 -15.43 10.11 -2.37
N ASP A 44 -16.17 9.59 -3.36
CA ASP A 44 -17.24 10.33 -4.03
C ASP A 44 -18.36 10.77 -3.07
N ALA A 45 -18.74 12.04 -3.17
CA ALA A 45 -19.81 12.63 -2.37
C ALA A 45 -21.21 12.16 -2.79
N ASP A 46 -21.36 11.73 -4.04
CA ASP A 46 -22.61 11.26 -4.64
C ASP A 46 -22.41 9.84 -5.20
N PRO A 47 -23.17 8.82 -4.76
CA PRO A 47 -24.29 8.88 -3.82
C PRO A 47 -23.86 9.09 -2.36
N PRO A 48 -24.72 9.73 -1.53
CA PRO A 48 -24.44 9.94 -0.11
C PRO A 48 -24.07 8.64 0.60
N ALA A 49 -23.19 8.73 1.60
CA ALA A 49 -22.70 7.55 2.33
C ALA A 49 -23.82 6.64 2.84
N CYS A 50 -24.97 7.19 3.24
CA CYS A 50 -26.12 6.41 3.69
C CYS A 50 -26.72 5.50 2.62
N PHE A 51 -26.62 5.84 1.33
CA PHE A 51 -27.07 5.01 0.21
C PHE A 51 -25.99 4.01 -0.22
N ARG A 52 -24.71 4.36 -0.11
CA ARG A 52 -23.58 3.44 -0.38
C ARG A 52 -23.50 2.30 0.64
N LEU A 53 -23.75 2.62 1.91
CA LEU A 53 -23.63 1.71 3.04
C LEU A 53 -24.99 1.07 3.43
N PHE A 54 -26.07 1.34 2.70
CA PHE A 54 -27.41 0.91 3.07
C PHE A 54 -27.55 -0.63 3.00
N GLY A 55 -28.00 -1.24 4.09
CA GLY A 55 -28.58 -2.59 4.13
C GLY A 55 -27.60 -3.78 4.10
N LEU A 56 -26.49 -3.69 3.36
CA LEU A 56 -25.62 -4.86 3.10
C LEU A 56 -24.14 -4.67 3.47
N LEU A 57 -23.77 -3.56 4.11
CA LEU A 57 -22.39 -3.28 4.51
C LEU A 57 -21.75 -4.42 5.32
N PHE A 58 -22.49 -5.00 6.26
CA PHE A 58 -21.99 -6.07 7.13
C PHE A 58 -22.12 -7.47 6.52
N HIS A 59 -22.82 -7.60 5.39
CA HIS A 59 -23.01 -8.86 4.68
C HIS A 59 -22.08 -8.99 3.48
N ALA A 60 -21.63 -7.88 2.93
CA ALA A 60 -20.65 -7.82 1.89
C ALA A 60 -19.26 -7.71 2.54
N ASP A 61 -18.35 -8.65 2.26
CA ASP A 61 -16.96 -8.62 2.76
C ASP A 61 -16.16 -7.49 2.08
N LEU A 62 -16.59 -6.24 2.27
CA LEU A 62 -15.93 -5.06 1.75
C LEU A 62 -14.82 -4.63 2.72
N LEU A 63 -13.70 -4.20 2.15
CA LEU A 63 -12.58 -3.66 2.91
C LEU A 63 -12.94 -2.29 3.49
N THR A 64 -12.35 -1.96 4.63
CA THR A 64 -12.34 -0.59 5.10
C THR A 64 -11.58 0.31 4.13
N TRP A 65 -11.81 1.62 4.20
CA TRP A 65 -11.13 2.59 3.35
C TRP A 65 -9.60 2.49 3.42
N TRP A 66 -9.05 2.35 4.63
CA TRP A 66 -7.60 2.21 4.85
C TRP A 66 -7.04 0.92 4.25
N GLU A 67 -7.74 -0.21 4.44
CA GLU A 67 -7.32 -1.48 3.88
C GLU A 67 -7.39 -1.49 2.35
N LEU A 68 -8.40 -0.83 1.78
CA LEU A 68 -8.53 -0.70 0.33
C LEU A 68 -7.40 0.14 -0.25
N GLN A 69 -7.05 1.26 0.38
CA GLN A 69 -5.90 2.08 -0.01
C GLN A 69 -4.59 1.32 0.09
N ARG A 70 -4.39 0.58 1.19
CA ARG A 70 -3.21 -0.28 1.35
C ARG A 70 -3.16 -1.36 0.27
N GLU A 71 -4.28 -2.02 -0.03
CA GLU A 71 -4.31 -3.05 -1.08
C GLU A 71 -3.97 -2.43 -2.45
N VAL A 72 -4.48 -1.24 -2.78
CA VAL A 72 -4.11 -0.50 -4.01
C VAL A 72 -2.59 -0.29 -4.08
N ALA A 73 -1.98 0.26 -3.03
CA ALA A 73 -0.55 0.55 -3.01
C ALA A 73 0.32 -0.72 -3.16
N VAL A 74 -0.03 -1.80 -2.44
CA VAL A 74 0.65 -3.10 -2.55
C VAL A 74 0.55 -3.66 -3.98
N ARG A 75 -0.61 -3.52 -4.63
CA ARG A 75 -0.78 -4.01 -6.00
C ARG A 75 -0.03 -3.14 -7.00
N MET A 76 0.04 -1.82 -6.80
CA MET A 76 0.85 -0.89 -7.62
C MET A 76 2.34 -1.25 -7.54
N MET A 77 2.86 -1.54 -6.35
CA MET A 77 4.23 -2.01 -6.17
C MET A 77 4.48 -3.31 -6.95
N ARG A 78 3.57 -4.29 -6.88
CA ARG A 78 3.70 -5.58 -7.58
C ARG A 78 3.71 -5.49 -9.10
N ILE A 79 3.01 -4.51 -9.68
CA ILE A 79 3.05 -4.27 -11.14
C ILE A 79 4.26 -3.42 -11.56
N GLY A 80 5.09 -2.95 -10.61
CA GLY A 80 6.28 -2.14 -10.88
C GLY A 80 6.04 -0.62 -10.87
N ALA A 81 4.85 -0.15 -10.50
CA ALA A 81 4.57 1.28 -10.32
C ALA A 81 5.06 1.78 -8.95
N THR A 82 6.38 1.66 -8.71
CA THR A 82 7.01 1.84 -7.39
C THR A 82 6.96 3.28 -6.89
N ILE A 83 7.10 4.29 -7.76
CA ILE A 83 7.04 5.70 -7.34
C ILE A 83 5.64 6.08 -6.86
N THR A 84 4.60 5.77 -7.65
CA THR A 84 3.21 6.03 -7.27
C THR A 84 2.80 5.22 -6.03
N ALA A 85 3.31 3.99 -5.89
CA ALA A 85 3.11 3.20 -4.68
C ALA A 85 3.75 3.88 -3.46
N ALA A 86 4.98 4.39 -3.57
CA ALA A 86 5.66 5.10 -2.50
C ALA A 86 4.86 6.32 -2.03
N GLU A 87 4.35 7.14 -2.97
CA GLU A 87 3.48 8.28 -2.65
C GLU A 87 2.25 7.85 -1.84
N LYS A 88 1.56 6.78 -2.27
CA LYS A 88 0.41 6.24 -1.53
C LYS A 88 0.77 5.69 -0.15
N PHE A 89 1.93 5.05 -0.01
CA PHE A 89 2.40 4.60 1.30
C PHE A 89 2.77 5.77 2.22
N THR A 90 3.33 6.86 1.68
CA THR A 90 3.59 8.08 2.49
C THR A 90 2.30 8.76 2.95
N GLU A 91 1.25 8.79 2.10
CA GLU A 91 -0.09 9.26 2.50
C GLU A 91 -0.66 8.43 3.66
N LEU A 92 -0.45 7.12 3.63
CA LEU A 92 -0.87 6.17 4.66
C LEU A 92 0.04 6.12 5.89
N GLN A 93 1.17 6.83 5.88
CA GLN A 93 2.22 6.76 6.91
C GLN A 93 2.80 5.34 7.10
N MET A 94 2.83 4.55 6.04
CA MET A 94 3.43 3.20 6.00
C MET A 94 4.88 3.32 5.50
N TRP A 95 5.77 3.71 6.43
CA TRP A 95 7.14 4.10 6.09
C TRP A 95 8.04 2.96 5.63
N GLU A 96 7.81 1.75 6.15
CA GLU A 96 8.57 0.55 5.77
C GLU A 96 8.36 0.24 4.28
N GLU A 97 7.11 0.11 3.85
CA GLU A 97 6.77 -0.15 2.46
C GLU A 97 7.12 1.03 1.54
N ALA A 98 7.03 2.28 2.02
CA ALA A 98 7.45 3.45 1.26
C ALA A 98 8.97 3.43 0.97
N ALA A 99 9.79 3.09 1.96
CA ALA A 99 11.23 2.97 1.80
C ALA A 99 11.58 1.87 0.79
N ASP A 100 10.97 0.69 0.90
CA ASP A 100 11.19 -0.42 -0.04
C ASP A 100 10.83 -0.04 -1.47
N CYS A 101 9.74 0.70 -1.66
CA CYS A 101 9.36 1.20 -2.98
C CYS A 101 10.41 2.17 -3.56
N LEU A 102 10.98 3.05 -2.74
CA LEU A 102 12.04 3.97 -3.18
C LEU A 102 13.35 3.24 -3.50
N VAL A 103 13.71 2.22 -2.72
CA VAL A 103 14.86 1.35 -3.01
C VAL A 103 14.63 0.59 -4.32
N ALA A 104 13.44 0.03 -4.53
CA ALA A 104 13.08 -0.67 -5.76
C ALA A 104 13.05 0.27 -6.99
N ALA A 105 12.78 1.57 -6.79
CA ALA A 105 12.87 2.60 -7.82
C ALA A 105 14.29 3.14 -8.06
N ASP A 106 15.30 2.60 -7.37
CA ASP A 106 16.70 3.05 -7.35
C ASP A 106 16.91 4.51 -6.88
N ARG A 107 15.92 5.09 -6.19
CA ARG A 107 15.99 6.42 -5.56
C ARG A 107 16.59 6.33 -4.15
N ARG A 108 17.81 5.79 -4.07
CA ARG A 108 18.47 5.46 -2.78
C ARG A 108 18.70 6.67 -1.88
N ALA A 109 19.02 7.83 -2.45
CA ALA A 109 19.23 9.06 -1.68
C ALA A 109 17.95 9.50 -0.94
N ASP A 110 16.81 9.49 -1.65
CA ASP A 110 15.51 9.83 -1.09
C ASP A 110 15.07 8.80 -0.04
N ALA A 111 15.33 7.51 -0.31
CA ALA A 111 15.07 6.43 0.64
C ALA A 111 15.86 6.63 1.95
N ARG A 112 17.17 6.96 1.86
CA ARG A 112 17.99 7.23 3.05
C ARG A 112 17.48 8.41 3.85
N ALA A 113 17.16 9.52 3.18
CA ALA A 113 16.63 10.71 3.85
C ALA A 113 15.32 10.40 4.61
N LEU A 114 14.41 9.67 3.96
CA LEU A 114 13.15 9.23 4.60
C LEU A 114 13.43 8.29 5.78
N LEU A 115 14.33 7.32 5.63
CA LEU A 115 14.68 6.38 6.70
C LEU A 115 15.30 7.09 7.91
N GLU A 116 16.25 8.00 7.71
CA GLU A 116 16.88 8.74 8.80
C GLU A 116 15.87 9.62 9.56
N GLU A 117 14.93 10.27 8.85
CA GLU A 117 13.84 11.03 9.46
C GLU A 117 12.93 10.12 10.31
N GLN A 118 12.51 8.98 9.77
CA GLN A 118 11.57 8.10 10.45
C GLN A 118 12.22 7.32 11.59
N ILE A 119 13.49 6.91 11.49
CA ILE A 119 14.23 6.27 12.58
C ILE A 119 14.38 7.21 13.77
N ALA A 120 14.60 8.50 13.52
CA ALA A 120 14.67 9.51 14.59
C ALA A 120 13.32 9.67 15.31
N ALA A 121 12.20 9.51 14.61
CA ALA A 121 10.86 9.58 15.20
C ALA A 121 10.46 8.29 15.93
N ARG A 122 10.55 7.14 15.24
CA ARG A 122 10.26 5.81 15.77
C ARG A 122 11.13 4.76 15.06
N PRO A 123 12.14 4.20 15.73
CA PRO A 123 12.92 3.11 15.17
C PRO A 123 12.08 1.83 15.12
N THR A 124 12.08 1.18 13.96
CA THR A 124 11.52 -0.16 13.77
C THR A 124 12.61 -1.07 13.20
N PRO A 125 12.62 -2.37 13.53
CA PRO A 125 13.64 -3.29 13.02
C PRO A 125 13.76 -3.27 11.50
N HIS A 126 12.64 -3.19 10.79
CA HIS A 126 12.62 -3.16 9.33
C HIS A 126 13.35 -1.94 8.77
N LEU A 127 13.00 -0.72 9.20
CA LEU A 127 13.67 0.52 8.77
C LEU A 127 15.19 0.49 9.03
N LEU A 128 15.64 -0.06 10.16
CA LEU A 128 17.06 -0.19 10.49
C LEU A 128 17.78 -1.14 9.52
N CYS A 129 17.17 -2.29 9.22
CA CYS A 129 17.71 -3.24 8.25
C CYS A 129 17.76 -2.64 6.84
N THR A 130 16.69 -1.99 6.38
CA THR A 130 16.65 -1.34 5.05
C THR A 130 17.71 -0.23 4.95
N LEU A 131 17.93 0.54 6.01
CA LEU A 131 19.00 1.54 6.03
C LEU A 131 20.38 0.88 5.98
N ALA A 132 20.60 -0.17 6.78
CA ALA A 132 21.85 -0.92 6.78
C ALA A 132 22.18 -1.48 5.39
N ASP A 133 21.20 -2.08 4.70
CA ASP A 133 21.35 -2.61 3.34
C ASP A 133 21.82 -1.54 2.34
N LEU A 134 21.28 -0.31 2.47
CA LEU A 134 21.69 0.82 1.65
C LEU A 134 23.10 1.32 1.97
N GLU A 135 23.59 1.12 3.19
CA GLU A 135 24.92 1.58 3.65
C GLU A 135 26.04 0.56 3.45
N VAL A 136 25.75 -0.72 3.26
CA VAL A 136 26.75 -1.77 2.96
C VAL A 136 27.82 -1.33 1.94
N PRO A 137 27.48 -0.72 0.77
CA PRO A 137 28.50 -0.32 -0.20
C PRO A 137 29.40 0.83 0.26
N GLU A 138 28.96 1.66 1.19
CA GLU A 138 29.69 2.86 1.64
C GLU A 138 30.47 2.59 2.92
N ASN A 139 29.82 2.02 3.93
CA ASN A 139 30.35 1.86 5.28
C ASN A 139 29.89 0.54 5.92
N ALA A 140 30.61 -0.56 5.65
CA ALA A 140 30.27 -1.88 6.19
C ALA A 140 30.16 -1.94 7.73
N LYS A 141 31.00 -1.18 8.45
CA LYS A 141 30.97 -1.14 9.93
C LYS A 141 29.68 -0.52 10.48
N ARG A 142 29.20 0.57 9.87
CA ARG A 142 27.96 1.24 10.29
C ARG A 142 26.76 0.34 10.04
N ALA A 143 26.74 -0.36 8.89
CA ALA A 143 25.71 -1.35 8.58
C ALA A 143 25.66 -2.48 9.62
N GLU A 144 26.81 -3.03 10.04
CA GLU A 144 26.86 -4.05 11.10
C GLU A 144 26.27 -3.56 12.43
N ASP A 145 26.53 -2.32 12.82
CA ASP A 145 26.01 -1.75 14.06
C ASP A 145 24.49 -1.55 13.96
N LEU A 146 23.98 -1.07 12.83
CA LEU A 146 22.54 -0.97 12.57
C LEU A 146 21.82 -2.33 12.61
N TYR A 147 22.42 -3.39 12.07
CA TYR A 147 21.85 -4.74 12.19
C TYR A 147 21.83 -5.24 13.64
N LYS A 148 22.87 -4.93 14.43
CA LYS A 148 22.89 -5.28 15.87
C LYS A 148 21.79 -4.53 16.62
N GLU A 149 21.60 -3.24 16.31
CA GLU A 149 20.49 -2.45 16.86
C GLU A 149 19.14 -3.06 16.50
N ALA A 150 18.93 -3.43 15.24
CA ALA A 150 17.71 -4.09 14.78
C ALA A 150 17.45 -5.42 15.53
N TRP A 151 18.49 -6.21 15.80
CA TRP A 151 18.39 -7.48 16.52
C TRP A 151 17.90 -7.32 17.97
N ILE A 152 18.19 -6.19 18.62
CA ILE A 152 17.76 -5.94 20.00
C ILE A 152 16.24 -5.75 20.10
N PHE A 153 15.60 -5.31 19.01
CA PHE A 153 14.16 -5.03 18.98
C PHE A 153 13.28 -6.26 18.69
N GLY A 154 13.86 -7.40 18.28
CA GLY A 154 13.14 -8.64 17.94
C GLY A 154 13.00 -9.62 19.10
#